data_AF-Q22Z12-F1
#
_entry.id   AF-Q22Z12-F1
#
_cell.length_a   1.000
_cell.length_b   1.000
_cell.length_c   1.000
_cell.angle_alpha   90.00
_cell.angle_beta   90.00
_cell.angle_gamma   90.00
#
_symmetry.space_group_name_H-M   'P 1'
#
loop_
_entity.id
_entity.type
_entity.pdbx_description
1 polymer ?
#
loop_
_entity_poly.entity_id
_entity_poly.type
_entity_poly.pdbx_seq_one_letter_code
_entity_poly.pdbx_strand_id
1 'polypeptide(L)'
;MDNKKNNDCPDQKSFEKLQQQISNRHLDLKATQQIQQGFIIEHSNLIILVISELTQDDQNLIDQISSQFGNIKNCSKQKKLIVVHNLKDHHRPNYVKSYIQELKKVFPLIEQQINSFDQADKDKDDSNIVYVDETKSYINHIIMVNSDREIREKNNKFVIQYLHQQIQNYQDYINFNVPIKLREYLNRNLQRYVTLKKESDDAKSNPQIKDFLEYNSEKQAIMLNQGYIIDRVKELKANVLVSLQEDCSYSIVDNDEKKERYLLVEIPGTATLQKEFLKKQGQFIITIQQSSDIENQLGKIEESTRKLDTKQYTIQICNQNELWDYQNDKQENLNNGIYKFVFTEDKYYIKQ
;
A
#
# COMPACT_ATOMS: atom_id res chain seq x y z
N MET A 1 40.21 33.02 27.41
CA MET A 1 39.70 32.93 26.02
C MET A 1 39.54 31.45 25.73
N ASP A 2 38.37 30.93 26.09
CA ASP A 2 38.08 29.51 26.00
C ASP A 2 37.67 29.16 24.58
N ASN A 3 38.54 28.40 23.91
CA ASN A 3 38.22 27.74 22.66
C ASN A 3 37.18 26.65 22.92
N LYS A 4 35.90 26.96 22.66
CA LYS A 4 34.86 25.97 22.42
C LYS A 4 35.25 25.13 21.20
N LYS A 5 35.88 23.98 21.44
CA LYS A 5 35.94 22.90 20.46
C LYS A 5 34.52 22.35 20.32
N ASN A 6 33.93 22.54 19.14
CA ASN A 6 32.77 21.76 18.69
C ASN A 6 33.17 20.29 18.72
N ASN A 7 32.71 19.56 19.73
CA ASN A 7 32.62 18.11 19.71
C ASN A 7 31.47 17.76 18.76
N ASP A 8 31.76 17.72 17.46
CA ASP A 8 30.92 16.97 16.51
C ASP A 8 30.98 15.50 16.94
N CYS A 9 29.94 15.03 17.63
CA CYS A 9 29.83 13.65 18.07
C CYS A 9 29.70 12.75 16.81
N PRO A 10 30.55 11.72 16.63
CA PRO A 10 30.45 10.77 15.52
C PRO A 10 29.06 10.14 15.38
N ASP A 11 28.37 9.96 16.51
CA ASP A 11 26.98 9.47 16.60
C ASP A 11 25.99 10.30 15.78
N GLN A 12 26.18 11.62 15.67
CA GLN A 12 25.20 12.49 15.01
C GLN A 12 25.30 12.41 13.48
N LYS A 13 26.52 12.28 12.94
CA LYS A 13 26.75 12.14 11.49
C LYS A 13 26.41 10.74 10.97
N SER A 14 26.65 9.68 11.76
CA SER A 14 26.20 8.33 11.41
C SER A 14 24.68 8.23 11.47
N PHE A 15 24.06 8.89 12.45
CA PHE A 15 22.61 8.96 12.59
C PHE A 15 21.91 9.78 11.50
N GLU A 16 22.42 10.96 11.13
CA GLU A 16 21.86 11.75 10.03
C GLU A 16 21.91 10.99 8.70
N LYS A 17 23.01 10.29 8.42
CA LYS A 17 23.12 9.41 7.25
C LYS A 17 22.09 8.28 7.27
N LEU A 18 21.82 7.71 8.44
CA LEU A 18 20.88 6.62 8.60
C LEU A 18 19.42 7.07 8.48
N GLN A 19 19.08 8.21 9.07
CA GLN A 19 17.77 8.84 8.88
C GLN A 19 17.54 9.14 7.40
N GLN A 20 18.55 9.64 6.70
CA GLN A 20 18.50 9.84 5.25
C GLN A 20 18.30 8.52 4.49
N GLN A 21 18.96 7.42 4.87
CA GLN A 21 18.77 6.11 4.22
C GLN A 21 17.34 5.58 4.39
N ILE A 22 16.78 5.69 5.60
CA ILE A 22 15.40 5.27 5.89
C ILE A 22 14.43 6.14 5.09
N SER A 23 14.56 7.48 5.18
CA SER A 23 13.72 8.40 4.42
C SER A 23 13.80 8.15 2.91
N ASN A 24 14.99 7.91 2.36
CA ASN A 24 15.17 7.58 0.94
C ASN A 24 14.47 6.26 0.58
N ARG A 25 14.58 5.23 1.42
CA ARG A 25 13.88 3.95 1.21
C ARG A 25 12.36 4.13 1.19
N HIS A 26 11.80 4.99 2.04
CA HIS A 26 10.36 5.30 2.01
C HIS A 26 9.95 6.03 0.73
N LEU A 27 10.77 6.99 0.29
CA LEU A 27 10.54 7.67 -0.98
C LEU A 27 10.55 6.67 -2.14
N ASP A 28 11.50 5.73 -2.15
CA ASP A 28 11.61 4.68 -3.16
C ASP A 28 10.38 3.76 -3.17
N LEU A 29 9.96 3.29 -1.99
CA LEU A 29 8.78 2.42 -1.84
C LEU A 29 7.51 3.14 -2.31
N LYS A 30 7.31 4.38 -1.85
CA LYS A 30 6.15 5.20 -2.21
C LYS A 30 6.12 5.48 -3.71
N ALA A 31 7.26 5.85 -4.30
CA ALA A 31 7.39 6.07 -5.74
C ALA A 31 7.07 4.78 -6.52
N THR A 32 7.62 3.64 -6.09
CA THR A 32 7.40 2.33 -6.73
C THR A 32 5.92 1.94 -6.72
N GLN A 33 5.26 2.04 -5.56
CA GLN A 33 3.83 1.73 -5.43
C GLN A 33 2.97 2.62 -6.33
N GLN A 34 3.23 3.93 -6.35
CA GLN A 34 2.49 4.86 -7.21
C GLN A 34 2.72 4.60 -8.70
N ILE A 35 3.95 4.24 -9.09
CA ILE A 35 4.29 3.84 -10.46
C ILE A 35 3.51 2.58 -10.86
N GLN A 36 3.53 1.54 -10.02
CA GLN A 36 2.84 0.28 -10.26
C GLN A 36 1.32 0.49 -10.39
N GLN A 37 0.72 1.22 -9.45
CA GLN A 37 -0.71 1.51 -9.48
C GLN A 37 -1.10 2.34 -10.69
N GLY A 38 -0.36 3.40 -11.01
CA GLY A 38 -0.62 4.20 -12.21
C GLY A 38 -0.49 3.39 -13.50
N PHE A 39 0.47 2.46 -13.58
CA PHE A 39 0.59 1.54 -14.71
C PHE A 39 -0.64 0.64 -14.85
N ILE A 40 -1.09 0.02 -13.75
CA ILE A 40 -2.29 -0.83 -13.70
C ILE A 40 -3.52 -0.03 -14.13
N ILE A 41 -3.73 1.17 -13.57
CA ILE A 41 -4.90 1.98 -13.87
C ILE A 41 -4.89 2.44 -15.34
N GLU A 42 -3.72 2.83 -15.87
CA GLU A 42 -3.59 3.30 -17.25
C GLU A 42 -3.82 2.18 -18.29
N HIS A 43 -3.47 0.93 -17.99
CA HIS A 43 -3.51 -0.14 -18.98
C HIS A 43 -4.64 -1.16 -18.77
N SER A 44 -5.30 -1.16 -17.61
CA SER A 44 -6.45 -2.01 -17.35
C SER A 44 -7.71 -1.46 -18.01
N ASN A 45 -8.44 -2.33 -18.71
CA ASN A 45 -9.78 -2.02 -19.21
C ASN A 45 -10.86 -2.32 -18.18
N LEU A 46 -10.59 -3.27 -17.28
CA LEU A 46 -11.44 -3.65 -16.16
C LEU A 46 -10.59 -3.64 -14.90
N ILE A 47 -11.03 -2.92 -13.88
CA ILE A 47 -10.45 -2.96 -12.54
C ILE A 47 -11.52 -3.48 -11.58
N ILE A 48 -11.18 -4.50 -10.80
CA ILE A 48 -12.03 -5.02 -9.73
C ILE A 48 -11.36 -4.65 -8.41
N LEU A 49 -12.00 -3.79 -7.65
CA LEU A 49 -11.56 -3.36 -6.33
C LEU A 49 -12.41 -4.09 -5.29
N VAL A 50 -11.80 -4.89 -4.42
CA VAL A 50 -12.49 -5.63 -3.36
C VAL A 50 -12.19 -4.96 -2.03
N ILE A 51 -13.24 -4.47 -1.36
CA ILE A 51 -13.16 -3.78 -0.06
C ILE A 51 -14.14 -4.42 0.92
N SER A 52 -13.86 -4.39 2.21
CA SER A 52 -14.81 -4.84 3.23
C SER A 52 -15.86 -3.73 3.47
N GLU A 53 -15.58 -2.83 4.40
CA GLU A 53 -16.35 -1.62 4.64
C GLU A 53 -15.63 -0.43 3.99
N LEU A 54 -16.38 0.43 3.31
CA LEU A 54 -15.86 1.61 2.64
C LEU A 54 -15.22 2.58 3.64
N THR A 55 -13.90 2.76 3.53
CA THR A 55 -13.17 3.79 4.26
C THR A 55 -13.00 5.06 3.43
N GLN A 56 -12.54 6.16 4.04
CA GLN A 56 -12.19 7.37 3.31
C GLN A 56 -11.05 7.13 2.30
N ASP A 57 -10.11 6.25 2.62
CA ASP A 57 -9.00 5.92 1.74
C ASP A 57 -9.47 5.15 0.50
N ASP A 58 -10.45 4.28 0.66
CA ASP A 58 -11.11 3.59 -0.46
C ASP A 58 -11.85 4.59 -1.37
N GLN A 59 -12.55 5.56 -0.79
CA GLN A 59 -13.22 6.63 -1.55
C GLN A 59 -12.21 7.43 -2.36
N ASN A 60 -11.11 7.85 -1.73
CA ASN A 60 -10.03 8.58 -2.38
C ASN A 60 -9.43 7.76 -3.55
N LEU A 61 -9.23 6.46 -3.36
CA LEU A 61 -8.76 5.54 -4.39
C LEU A 61 -9.75 5.43 -5.57
N ILE A 62 -11.05 5.25 -5.29
CA ILE A 62 -12.11 5.18 -6.29
C ILE A 62 -12.15 6.48 -7.11
N ASP A 63 -12.11 7.63 -6.45
CA ASP A 63 -12.11 8.94 -7.10
C ASP A 63 -10.86 9.17 -7.96
N GLN A 64 -9.70 8.72 -7.50
CA GLN A 64 -8.49 8.79 -8.29
C GLN A 64 -8.57 7.92 -9.54
N ILE A 65 -8.97 6.64 -9.43
CA ILE A 65 -9.15 5.75 -10.57
C ILE A 65 -10.14 6.39 -11.57
N SER A 66 -11.24 6.91 -11.05
CA SER A 66 -12.25 7.62 -11.84
C SER A 66 -11.67 8.82 -12.59
N SER A 67 -10.90 9.68 -11.90
CA SER A 67 -10.29 10.86 -12.51
C SER A 67 -9.34 10.49 -13.65
N GLN A 68 -8.61 9.38 -13.52
CA GLN A 68 -7.71 8.89 -14.56
C GLN A 68 -8.48 8.31 -15.74
N PHE A 69 -9.61 7.63 -15.50
CA PHE A 69 -10.48 7.13 -16.57
C PHE A 69 -11.08 8.27 -17.40
N GLY A 70 -11.58 9.33 -16.75
CA GLY A 70 -12.17 10.50 -17.44
C GLY A 70 -11.21 11.27 -18.34
N ASN A 71 -9.90 11.18 -18.08
CA ASN A 71 -8.87 11.87 -18.86
C ASN A 71 -8.42 11.08 -20.12
N ILE A 72 -8.78 9.81 -20.25
CA ILE A 72 -8.34 8.95 -21.36
C ILE A 72 -9.38 9.03 -22.49
N LYS A 73 -9.29 10.09 -23.30
CA LYS A 73 -10.20 10.33 -24.44
C LYS A 73 -10.01 9.37 -25.64
N ASN A 74 -8.93 8.58 -25.65
CA ASN A 74 -8.50 7.81 -26.83
C ASN A 74 -8.72 6.29 -26.73
N CYS A 75 -9.53 5.80 -25.78
CA CYS A 75 -9.82 4.37 -25.68
C CYS A 75 -11.13 4.03 -26.43
N SER A 76 -11.06 3.07 -27.36
CA SER A 76 -12.20 2.61 -28.16
C SER A 76 -13.26 1.84 -27.35
N LYS A 77 -12.90 1.34 -26.15
CA LYS A 77 -13.84 0.79 -25.17
C LYS A 77 -13.71 1.58 -23.87
N GLN A 78 -14.85 1.93 -23.28
CA GLN A 78 -14.92 2.58 -21.98
C GLN A 78 -14.35 1.63 -20.91
N LYS A 79 -13.35 2.09 -20.18
CA LYS A 79 -12.82 1.38 -19.02
C LYS A 79 -13.89 1.24 -17.96
N LYS A 80 -13.84 0.16 -17.16
CA LYS A 80 -14.83 -0.12 -16.12
C LYS A 80 -14.16 -0.40 -14.77
N LEU A 81 -14.72 0.18 -13.72
CA LEU A 81 -14.36 -0.08 -12.34
C LEU A 81 -15.51 -0.82 -11.66
N ILE A 82 -15.22 -1.96 -11.06
CA ILE A 82 -16.18 -2.71 -10.25
C ILE A 82 -15.69 -2.72 -8.82
N VAL A 83 -16.47 -2.12 -7.91
CA VAL A 83 -16.20 -2.11 -6.48
C VAL A 83 -17.03 -3.20 -5.83
N VAL A 84 -16.37 -4.23 -5.31
CA VAL A 84 -16.97 -5.34 -4.60
C VAL A 84 -16.89 -5.07 -3.11
N HIS A 85 -18.04 -4.77 -2.50
CA HIS A 85 -18.18 -4.63 -1.06
C HIS A 85 -18.38 -6.01 -0.44
N ASN A 86 -17.30 -6.59 0.08
CA ASN A 86 -17.22 -7.92 0.64
C ASN A 86 -17.61 -7.92 2.12
N LEU A 87 -18.92 -7.93 2.39
CA LEU A 87 -19.48 -7.93 3.74
C LEU A 87 -19.64 -9.36 4.31
N LYS A 88 -18.73 -10.27 3.96
CA LYS A 88 -18.84 -11.69 4.34
C LYS A 88 -18.67 -11.93 5.84
N ASP A 89 -18.05 -11.00 6.56
CA ASP A 89 -17.85 -11.14 8.01
C ASP A 89 -19.01 -10.56 8.82
N HIS A 90 -20.03 -9.98 8.16
CA HIS A 90 -21.19 -9.37 8.82
C HIS A 90 -22.43 -10.28 8.73
N HIS A 91 -22.97 -10.66 9.89
CA HIS A 91 -24.04 -11.64 10.00
C HIS A 91 -25.47 -11.05 10.09
N ARG A 92 -25.62 -9.73 10.28
CA ARG A 92 -26.93 -9.11 10.53
C ARG A 92 -27.54 -8.58 9.21
N PRO A 93 -28.73 -9.03 8.76
CA PRO A 93 -29.35 -8.53 7.52
C PRO A 93 -29.60 -7.02 7.51
N ASN A 94 -29.93 -6.44 8.66
CA ASN A 94 -30.15 -4.99 8.79
C ASN A 94 -28.88 -4.17 8.53
N TYR A 95 -27.70 -4.74 8.80
CA TYR A 95 -26.42 -4.09 8.56
C TYR A 95 -26.16 -3.86 7.07
N VAL A 96 -26.52 -4.82 6.21
CA VAL A 96 -26.35 -4.68 4.75
C VAL A 96 -27.22 -3.53 4.23
N LYS A 97 -28.47 -3.42 4.72
CA LYS A 97 -29.39 -2.34 4.31
C LYS A 97 -28.88 -0.97 4.77
N SER A 98 -28.42 -0.84 6.01
CA SER A 98 -27.83 0.42 6.49
C SER A 98 -26.57 0.78 5.72
N TYR A 99 -25.71 -0.21 5.43
CA TYR A 99 -24.48 0.00 4.65
C TYR A 99 -24.79 0.52 3.23
N ILE A 100 -25.77 -0.07 2.54
CA ILE A 100 -26.24 0.43 1.23
C ILE A 100 -26.73 1.87 1.32
N GLN A 101 -27.46 2.23 2.37
CA GLN A 101 -27.93 3.60 2.58
C GLN A 101 -26.77 4.58 2.79
N GLU A 102 -25.73 4.19 3.54
CA GLU A 102 -24.53 5.00 3.69
C GLU A 102 -23.77 5.14 2.36
N LEU A 103 -23.62 4.05 1.59
CA LEU A 103 -23.02 4.10 0.26
C LEU A 103 -23.71 5.10 -0.66
N LYS A 104 -25.05 5.14 -0.64
CA LYS A 104 -25.85 6.09 -1.43
C LYS A 104 -25.71 7.55 -0.99
N LYS A 105 -25.22 7.82 0.23
CA LYS A 105 -24.90 9.19 0.67
C LYS A 105 -23.54 9.64 0.16
N VAL A 106 -22.60 8.72 0.03
CA VAL A 106 -21.24 8.98 -0.45
C VAL A 106 -21.19 9.06 -1.98
N PHE A 107 -21.88 8.13 -2.65
CA PHE A 107 -21.92 8.03 -4.09
C PHE A 107 -23.37 8.19 -4.59
N PRO A 108 -23.60 8.88 -5.72
CA PRO A 108 -24.94 9.00 -6.32
C PRO A 108 -25.30 7.69 -7.03
N LEU A 109 -25.71 6.67 -6.28
CA LEU A 109 -25.94 5.32 -6.80
C LEU A 109 -27.40 5.08 -7.19
N ILE A 110 -27.59 4.53 -8.39
CA ILE A 110 -28.86 3.94 -8.84
C ILE A 110 -28.82 2.43 -8.80
N GLU A 111 -29.95 1.84 -8.41
CA GLU A 111 -30.15 0.40 -8.50
C GLU A 111 -30.47 -0.01 -9.93
N GLN A 112 -29.64 -0.88 -10.50
CA GLN A 112 -29.88 -1.49 -11.80
C GLN A 112 -30.07 -3.00 -11.63
N GLN A 113 -31.26 -3.47 -11.97
CA GLN A 113 -31.55 -4.91 -12.00
C GLN A 113 -30.98 -5.52 -13.29
N ILE A 114 -30.15 -6.55 -13.14
CA ILE A 114 -29.57 -7.30 -14.24
C ILE A 114 -30.39 -8.58 -14.45
N ASN A 115 -31.08 -8.65 -15.58
CA ASN A 115 -31.73 -9.88 -16.01
C ASN A 115 -30.64 -10.92 -16.33
N SER A 116 -30.51 -11.96 -15.51
CA SER A 116 -29.64 -13.10 -15.78
C SER A 116 -30.28 -14.05 -16.79
N PHE A 117 -29.46 -14.81 -17.53
CA PHE A 117 -29.86 -15.65 -18.66
C PHE A 117 -30.78 -16.85 -18.36
N ASP A 118 -30.97 -17.20 -17.08
CA ASP A 118 -31.90 -18.27 -16.68
C ASP A 118 -33.18 -17.67 -16.08
N GLN A 119 -34.11 -17.22 -16.92
CA GLN A 119 -35.47 -16.85 -16.50
C GLN A 119 -36.49 -17.86 -17.05
N ALA A 120 -36.44 -19.08 -16.53
CA ALA A 120 -37.61 -19.97 -16.52
C ALA A 120 -38.49 -19.71 -15.29
N ASP A 121 -37.93 -19.18 -14.20
CA ASP A 121 -38.66 -18.91 -12.96
C ASP A 121 -39.09 -17.44 -12.90
N LYS A 122 -40.39 -17.24 -13.12
CA LYS A 122 -41.11 -15.96 -13.08
C LYS A 122 -41.35 -15.44 -11.65
N ASP A 123 -40.52 -15.86 -10.69
CA ASP A 123 -40.66 -15.42 -9.30
C ASP A 123 -39.77 -14.19 -9.07
N LYS A 124 -40.47 -13.07 -8.95
CA LYS A 124 -40.00 -11.70 -8.73
C LYS A 124 -39.32 -11.53 -7.37
N ASP A 125 -38.14 -12.11 -7.15
CA ASP A 125 -37.36 -11.86 -5.93
C ASP A 125 -35.94 -11.38 -6.24
N ASP A 126 -35.83 -10.05 -6.40
CA ASP A 126 -34.78 -9.09 -6.00
C ASP A 126 -33.38 -9.61 -5.59
N SER A 127 -32.61 -10.26 -6.48
CA SER A 127 -31.22 -10.61 -6.12
C SER A 127 -30.14 -10.26 -7.14
N ASN A 128 -30.48 -9.71 -8.29
CA ASN A 128 -29.50 -9.36 -9.32
C ASN A 128 -29.32 -7.84 -9.42
N ILE A 129 -28.93 -7.23 -8.31
CA ILE A 129 -28.80 -5.77 -8.23
C ILE A 129 -27.34 -5.39 -8.39
N VAL A 130 -27.09 -4.47 -9.30
CA VAL A 130 -25.83 -3.74 -9.41
C VAL A 130 -26.13 -2.28 -9.12
N TYR A 131 -25.34 -1.65 -8.26
CA TYR A 131 -25.47 -0.22 -7.97
C TYR A 131 -24.53 0.55 -8.90
N VAL A 132 -25.07 1.39 -9.77
CA VAL A 132 -24.28 2.15 -10.75
C VAL A 132 -24.19 3.61 -10.31
N ASP A 133 -22.99 4.18 -10.38
CA ASP A 133 -22.80 5.61 -10.12
C ASP A 133 -23.41 6.44 -11.27
N GLU A 134 -24.41 7.28 -10.97
CA GLU A 134 -25.11 8.12 -11.93
C GLU A 134 -24.17 9.12 -12.63
N THR A 135 -23.20 9.65 -11.90
CA THR A 135 -22.25 10.63 -12.43
C THR A 135 -21.15 9.97 -13.24
N LYS A 136 -20.79 8.73 -12.88
CA LYS A 136 -19.70 7.96 -13.46
C LYS A 136 -20.20 6.56 -13.80
N SER A 137 -21.00 6.44 -14.86
CA SER A 137 -21.68 5.20 -15.30
C SER A 137 -20.77 3.99 -15.58
N TYR A 138 -19.44 4.18 -15.58
CA TYR A 138 -18.44 3.13 -15.65
C TYR A 138 -18.00 2.56 -14.28
N ILE A 139 -18.56 3.06 -13.19
CA ILE A 139 -18.32 2.58 -11.83
C ILE A 139 -19.55 1.82 -11.36
N ASN A 140 -19.34 0.53 -11.07
CA ASN A 140 -20.38 -0.37 -10.61
C ASN A 140 -20.00 -0.87 -9.21
N HIS A 141 -20.89 -0.71 -8.25
CA HIS A 141 -20.77 -1.30 -6.93
C HIS A 141 -21.64 -2.56 -6.84
N ILE A 142 -21.05 -3.64 -6.34
CA ILE A 142 -21.75 -4.90 -6.08
C ILE A 142 -21.43 -5.35 -4.66
N ILE A 143 -22.38 -6.06 -4.04
CA ILE A 143 -22.31 -6.36 -2.61
C ILE A 143 -22.34 -7.87 -2.43
N MET A 144 -21.28 -8.40 -1.80
CA MET A 144 -21.26 -9.77 -1.31
C MET A 144 -21.65 -9.79 0.16
N VAL A 145 -22.52 -10.72 0.54
CA VAL A 145 -23.10 -10.78 1.90
C VAL A 145 -22.90 -12.15 2.52
N ASN A 146 -22.94 -12.21 3.86
CA ASN A 146 -23.02 -13.45 4.63
C ASN A 146 -24.35 -13.57 5.37
N SER A 147 -25.44 -13.36 4.64
CA SER A 147 -26.81 -13.59 5.12
C SER A 147 -27.11 -15.09 5.27
N ASP A 148 -28.36 -15.41 5.60
CA ASP A 148 -28.89 -16.78 5.60
C ASP A 148 -28.47 -17.57 4.35
N ARG A 149 -28.28 -18.88 4.54
CA ARG A 149 -27.65 -19.78 3.56
C ARG A 149 -28.21 -19.60 2.14
N GLU A 150 -29.53 -19.47 2.01
CA GLU A 150 -30.21 -19.36 0.72
C GLU A 150 -30.00 -17.99 0.04
N ILE A 151 -30.18 -16.88 0.78
CA ILE A 151 -29.94 -15.51 0.26
C ILE A 151 -28.45 -15.33 -0.08
N ARG A 152 -27.56 -15.90 0.74
CA ARG A 152 -26.10 -15.87 0.53
C ARG A 152 -25.71 -16.61 -0.73
N GLU A 153 -26.24 -17.83 -0.92
CA GLU A 153 -25.97 -18.63 -2.10
C GLU A 153 -26.48 -17.92 -3.36
N LYS A 154 -27.69 -17.33 -3.34
CA LYS A 154 -28.26 -16.62 -4.49
C LYS A 154 -27.48 -15.35 -4.85
N ASN A 155 -27.27 -14.45 -3.88
CA ASN A 155 -26.62 -13.16 -4.12
C ASN A 155 -25.13 -13.32 -4.47
N ASN A 156 -24.38 -14.12 -3.70
CA ASN A 156 -22.96 -14.30 -4.00
C ASN A 156 -22.75 -15.06 -5.31
N LYS A 157 -23.65 -15.99 -5.68
CA LYS A 157 -23.62 -16.64 -7.01
C LYS A 157 -23.81 -15.60 -8.12
N PHE A 158 -24.78 -14.71 -7.98
CA PHE A 158 -24.97 -13.60 -8.93
C PHE A 158 -23.70 -12.74 -9.04
N VAL A 159 -23.12 -12.29 -7.92
CA VAL A 159 -21.90 -11.46 -7.92
C VAL A 159 -20.77 -12.15 -8.67
N ILE A 160 -20.51 -13.43 -8.38
CA ILE A 160 -19.44 -14.19 -9.05
C ILE A 160 -19.73 -14.36 -10.55
N GLN A 161 -20.98 -14.69 -10.92
CA GLN A 161 -21.38 -14.82 -12.32
C GLN A 161 -21.26 -13.50 -13.07
N TYR A 162 -21.69 -12.40 -12.46
CA TYR A 162 -21.55 -11.06 -13.02
C TYR A 162 -20.07 -10.72 -13.25
N LEU A 163 -19.20 -10.94 -12.26
CA LEU A 163 -17.76 -10.71 -12.39
C LEU A 163 -17.16 -11.56 -13.53
N HIS A 164 -17.48 -12.84 -13.63
CA HIS A 164 -17.03 -13.69 -14.73
C HIS A 164 -17.47 -13.15 -16.09
N GLN A 165 -18.73 -12.74 -16.23
CA GLN A 165 -19.25 -12.16 -17.47
C GLN A 165 -18.52 -10.85 -17.81
N GLN A 166 -18.30 -9.98 -16.83
CA GLN A 166 -17.54 -8.75 -17.06
C GLN A 166 -16.12 -9.08 -17.51
N ILE A 167 -15.41 -9.99 -16.83
CA ILE A 167 -14.06 -10.40 -17.24
C ILE A 167 -14.06 -10.91 -18.69
N GLN A 168 -15.00 -11.79 -19.06
CA GLN A 168 -15.15 -12.31 -20.42
C GLN A 168 -15.34 -11.19 -21.46
N ASN A 169 -16.20 -10.20 -21.18
CA ASN A 169 -16.42 -9.06 -22.08
C ASN A 169 -15.16 -8.21 -22.35
N TYR A 170 -14.16 -8.32 -21.48
CA TYR A 170 -12.88 -7.62 -21.58
C TYR A 170 -11.71 -8.53 -22.00
N GLN A 171 -11.94 -9.82 -22.30
CA GLN A 171 -10.89 -10.77 -22.72
C GLN A 171 -10.41 -10.60 -24.17
N ASP A 172 -11.17 -9.94 -25.05
CA ASP A 172 -10.93 -9.94 -26.51
C ASP A 172 -9.69 -9.17 -27.01
N TYR A 173 -8.79 -8.70 -26.13
CA TYR A 173 -7.58 -7.95 -26.53
C TYR A 173 -6.32 -8.48 -25.83
N ILE A 174 -5.88 -9.68 -26.22
CA ILE A 174 -4.63 -10.28 -25.73
C ILE A 174 -3.51 -10.03 -26.75
N ASN A 175 -3.12 -8.77 -26.90
CA ASN A 175 -1.77 -8.42 -27.34
C ASN A 175 -1.21 -7.35 -26.39
N PHE A 176 -1.26 -7.67 -25.09
CA PHE A 176 -0.66 -6.85 -24.05
C PHE A 176 0.79 -7.29 -23.81
N ASN A 177 1.73 -6.64 -24.51
CA ASN A 177 3.15 -6.86 -24.26
C ASN A 177 3.58 -6.05 -23.03
N VAL A 178 3.59 -6.71 -21.86
CA VAL A 178 3.89 -6.09 -20.56
C VAL A 178 5.22 -5.33 -20.60
N PRO A 179 6.37 -5.90 -21.05
CA PRO A 179 7.63 -5.16 -21.13
C PRO A 179 7.55 -3.86 -21.95
N ILE A 180 6.95 -3.92 -23.15
CA ILE A 180 6.84 -2.74 -24.03
C ILE A 180 5.96 -1.68 -23.36
N LYS A 181 4.80 -2.07 -22.83
CA LYS A 181 3.87 -1.13 -22.19
C LYS A 181 4.41 -0.52 -20.92
N LEU A 182 5.09 -1.31 -20.10
CA LEU A 182 5.74 -0.80 -18.90
C LEU A 182 6.87 0.17 -19.25
N ARG A 183 7.68 -0.11 -20.28
CA ARG A 183 8.72 0.81 -20.76
C ARG A 183 8.13 2.12 -21.27
N GLU A 184 7.11 2.06 -22.13
CA GLU A 184 6.40 3.23 -22.65
C GLU A 184 5.79 4.07 -21.52
N TYR A 185 5.21 3.41 -20.52
CA TYR A 185 4.68 4.07 -19.34
C TYR A 185 5.77 4.77 -18.52
N LEU A 186 6.87 4.07 -18.21
CA LEU A 186 7.96 4.61 -17.41
C LEU A 186 8.69 5.76 -18.13
N ASN A 187 8.92 5.68 -19.44
CA ASN A 187 9.51 6.79 -20.21
C ASN A 187 8.67 8.08 -20.11
N ARG A 188 7.34 7.97 -20.01
CA ARG A 188 6.44 9.13 -19.87
C ARG A 188 6.29 9.63 -18.43
N ASN A 189 6.39 8.74 -17.44
CA ASN A 189 5.97 9.04 -16.08
C ASN A 189 7.10 9.01 -15.04
N LEU A 190 8.20 8.27 -15.24
CA LEU A 190 9.25 8.06 -14.22
C LEU A 190 9.84 9.39 -13.70
N GLN A 191 10.03 10.38 -14.59
CA GLN A 191 10.55 11.71 -14.24
C GLN A 191 9.61 12.50 -13.30
N ARG A 192 8.36 12.08 -13.10
CA ARG A 192 7.48 12.67 -12.06
C ARG A 192 7.91 12.24 -10.65
N TYR A 193 8.53 11.07 -10.55
CA TYR A 193 8.92 10.43 -9.29
C TYR A 193 10.41 10.58 -9.00
N VAL A 194 11.26 10.66 -10.03
CA VAL A 194 12.71 10.72 -9.86
C VAL A 194 13.33 11.89 -10.62
N THR A 195 14.53 12.29 -10.21
CA THR A 195 15.41 13.19 -10.96
C THR A 195 16.46 12.34 -11.67
N LEU A 196 16.54 12.46 -12.99
CA LEU A 196 17.55 11.79 -13.80
C LEU A 196 18.70 12.75 -14.10
N LYS A 197 19.93 12.23 -14.16
CA LYS A 197 21.12 12.94 -14.64
C LYS A 197 21.82 12.10 -15.71
N LYS A 198 22.50 12.78 -16.64
CA LYS A 198 23.49 12.13 -17.50
C LYS A 198 24.84 12.14 -16.81
N GLU A 199 25.59 11.05 -16.93
CA GLU A 199 26.95 10.93 -16.35
C GLU A 199 27.91 12.00 -16.87
N SER A 200 27.68 12.53 -18.08
CA SER A 200 28.55 13.50 -18.75
C SER A 200 28.11 14.97 -18.62
N ASP A 201 26.95 15.27 -18.03
CA ASP A 201 26.42 16.65 -18.00
C ASP A 201 26.75 17.34 -16.68
N ASP A 202 27.62 18.36 -16.74
CA ASP A 202 27.75 19.39 -15.71
C ASP A 202 26.41 20.15 -15.60
N ALA A 203 25.62 19.74 -14.60
CA ALA A 203 24.43 20.36 -14.04
C ALA A 203 23.94 21.66 -14.73
N LYS A 204 23.18 21.57 -15.85
CA LYS A 204 22.24 22.63 -16.28
C LYS A 204 21.29 22.35 -17.46
N SER A 205 21.30 21.18 -18.08
CA SER A 205 20.33 20.84 -19.13
C SER A 205 19.31 19.83 -18.62
N ASN A 206 18.07 20.27 -18.43
CA ASN A 206 16.94 19.39 -18.10
C ASN A 206 15.95 19.38 -19.28
N PRO A 207 16.29 18.83 -20.46
CA PRO A 207 15.29 18.56 -21.48
C PRO A 207 14.38 17.43 -21.00
N GLN A 208 13.09 17.49 -21.36
CA GLN A 208 12.19 16.33 -21.24
C GLN A 208 12.74 15.20 -22.13
N ILE A 209 13.55 14.32 -21.55
CA ILE A 209 14.15 13.17 -22.24
C ILE A 209 13.05 12.15 -22.47
N LYS A 210 12.77 11.83 -23.74
CA LYS A 210 11.64 10.97 -24.10
C LYS A 210 11.96 9.47 -24.09
N ASP A 211 13.24 9.08 -24.16
CA ASP A 211 13.66 7.67 -24.20
C ASP A 211 14.95 7.45 -23.40
N PHE A 212 14.82 7.11 -22.11
CA PHE A 212 15.94 6.84 -21.20
C PHE A 212 15.91 5.43 -20.61
N LEU A 213 14.94 4.60 -21.02
CA LEU A 213 14.83 3.20 -20.63
C LEU A 213 14.86 2.27 -21.84
N GLU A 214 15.53 1.13 -21.67
CA GLU A 214 15.58 0.02 -22.62
C GLU A 214 15.13 -1.29 -21.96
N TYR A 215 14.67 -2.25 -22.77
CA TYR A 215 14.39 -3.59 -22.30
C TYR A 215 15.62 -4.47 -22.54
N ASN A 216 16.23 -4.94 -21.47
CA ASN A 216 17.30 -5.92 -21.53
C ASN A 216 16.69 -7.33 -21.55
N SER A 217 16.76 -8.00 -22.71
CA SER A 217 16.18 -9.32 -22.90
C SER A 217 16.89 -10.43 -22.10
N GLU A 218 18.18 -10.28 -21.83
CA GLU A 218 18.96 -11.26 -21.06
C GLU A 218 18.58 -11.25 -19.57
N LYS A 219 18.44 -10.06 -18.99
CA LYS A 219 18.03 -9.85 -17.60
C LYS A 219 16.52 -9.81 -17.40
N GLN A 220 15.76 -9.85 -18.49
CA GLN A 220 14.31 -9.68 -18.51
C GLN A 220 13.84 -8.44 -17.74
N ALA A 221 14.59 -7.34 -17.83
CA ALA A 221 14.39 -6.14 -17.02
C ALA A 221 14.36 -4.87 -17.88
N ILE A 222 13.56 -3.90 -17.45
CA ILE A 222 13.64 -2.54 -17.99
C ILE A 222 14.74 -1.81 -17.24
N MET A 223 15.74 -1.33 -17.97
CA MET A 223 16.95 -0.71 -17.41
C MET A 223 17.11 0.71 -17.95
N LEU A 224 17.79 1.56 -17.18
CA LEU A 224 18.25 2.85 -17.68
C LEU A 224 19.25 2.64 -18.81
N ASN A 225 19.13 3.45 -19.86
CA ASN A 225 20.12 3.49 -20.94
C ASN A 225 21.49 3.87 -20.37
N GLN A 226 22.55 3.38 -21.01
CA GLN A 226 23.92 3.73 -20.65
C GLN A 226 24.11 5.25 -20.61
N GLY A 227 24.79 5.73 -19.56
CA GLY A 227 25.02 7.15 -19.32
C GLY A 227 23.91 7.89 -18.57
N TYR A 228 22.84 7.22 -18.13
CA TYR A 228 21.83 7.79 -17.24
C TYR A 228 21.90 7.21 -15.83
N ILE A 229 21.77 8.09 -14.83
CA ILE A 229 21.66 7.72 -13.42
C ILE A 229 20.43 8.38 -12.78
N ILE A 230 19.85 7.70 -11.80
CA ILE A 230 18.87 8.30 -10.89
C ILE A 230 19.67 9.07 -9.84
N ASP A 231 19.50 10.39 -9.83
CA ASP A 231 20.17 11.29 -8.88
C ASP A 231 19.48 11.25 -7.51
N ARG A 232 18.15 11.34 -7.52
CA ARG A 232 17.31 11.27 -6.31
C ARG A 232 15.86 10.97 -6.63
N VAL A 233 15.16 10.36 -5.69
CA VAL A 233 13.70 10.27 -5.70
C VAL A 233 13.10 11.57 -5.15
N LYS A 234 12.03 12.04 -5.77
CA LYS A 234 11.36 13.28 -5.41
C LYS A 234 10.45 13.03 -4.22
N GLU A 235 10.45 13.97 -3.28
CA GLU A 235 9.46 13.97 -2.21
C GLU A 235 8.07 14.28 -2.78
N LEU A 236 7.18 13.30 -2.69
CA LEU A 236 5.83 13.39 -3.21
C LEU A 236 4.95 14.08 -2.16
N LYS A 237 4.65 15.37 -2.36
CA LYS A 237 3.90 16.26 -1.43
C LYS A 237 2.51 15.75 -1.03
N ALA A 238 1.95 14.82 -1.78
CA ALA A 238 0.71 14.15 -1.42
C ALA A 238 0.99 12.67 -1.17
N ASN A 239 0.48 12.16 -0.06
CA ASN A 239 0.12 10.75 0.06
C ASN A 239 -1.08 10.52 -0.87
N VAL A 240 -0.85 10.58 -2.19
CA VAL A 240 -1.92 10.48 -3.19
C VAL A 240 -2.64 9.14 -3.03
N LEU A 241 -1.95 8.13 -2.48
CA LEU A 241 -2.46 6.82 -2.16
C LEU A 241 -1.94 6.47 -0.76
N VAL A 242 -2.85 6.27 0.19
CA VAL A 242 -2.51 5.80 1.53
C VAL A 242 -2.04 4.36 1.41
N SER A 243 -0.80 4.17 1.86
CA SER A 243 -0.10 2.93 2.21
C SER A 243 -0.80 1.61 1.88
N LEU A 244 -0.31 0.94 0.83
CA LEU A 244 -0.09 -0.53 0.85
C LEU A 244 1.06 -0.91 1.82
N GLN A 245 1.60 0.04 2.59
CA GLN A 245 2.52 -0.25 3.70
C GLN A 245 1.75 -0.89 4.84
N GLU A 246 1.52 -2.18 4.67
CA GLU A 246 1.10 -3.06 5.74
C GLU A 246 2.29 -3.59 6.55
N ASP A 247 3.52 -3.30 6.13
CA ASP A 247 4.75 -3.86 6.67
C ASP A 247 5.54 -2.84 7.50
N CYS A 248 5.82 -3.23 8.75
CA CYS A 248 6.80 -2.60 9.63
C CYS A 248 8.16 -2.51 8.92
N SER A 249 8.63 -1.28 8.69
CA SER A 249 9.95 -1.04 8.12
C SER A 249 10.98 -0.98 9.23
N TYR A 250 12.03 -1.80 9.12
CA TYR A 250 13.11 -1.82 10.10
C TYR A 250 14.52 -1.79 9.48
N SER A 251 15.49 -1.37 10.28
CA SER A 251 16.92 -1.39 9.95
C SER A 251 17.75 -1.68 11.20
N ILE A 252 18.85 -2.41 11.03
CA ILE A 252 19.80 -2.74 12.09
C ILE A 252 21.12 -2.05 11.78
N VAL A 253 21.66 -1.32 12.75
CA VAL A 253 22.90 -0.54 12.61
C VAL A 253 23.85 -0.85 13.75
N ASP A 254 25.09 -1.15 13.40
CA ASP A 254 26.17 -1.36 14.35
C ASP A 254 26.90 -0.05 14.64
N ASN A 255 27.10 0.23 15.93
CA ASN A 255 27.96 1.29 16.46
C ASN A 255 29.17 0.62 17.12
N ASP A 256 30.21 0.39 16.32
CA ASP A 256 31.45 -0.26 16.74
C ASP A 256 32.16 0.49 17.88
N GLU A 257 32.06 1.82 17.92
CA GLU A 257 32.69 2.66 18.95
C GLU A 257 32.08 2.40 20.33
N LYS A 258 30.76 2.22 20.39
CA LYS A 258 30.03 1.97 21.64
C LYS A 258 29.76 0.49 21.91
N LYS A 259 30.10 -0.41 20.98
CA LYS A 259 29.69 -1.82 21.01
C LYS A 259 28.17 -1.96 21.17
N GLU A 260 27.44 -1.08 20.49
CA GLU A 260 25.98 -1.04 20.50
C GLU A 260 25.45 -1.40 19.10
N ARG A 261 24.31 -2.09 19.06
CA ARG A 261 23.53 -2.36 17.86
C ARG A 261 22.19 -1.67 18.03
N TYR A 262 21.75 -0.92 17.04
CA TYR A 262 20.49 -0.19 17.04
C TYR A 262 19.53 -0.86 16.07
N LEU A 263 18.35 -1.24 16.56
CA LEU A 263 17.22 -1.56 15.70
C LEU A 263 16.33 -0.32 15.61
N LEU A 264 16.20 0.22 14.41
CA LEU A 264 15.27 1.29 14.11
C LEU A 264 14.05 0.72 13.44
N VAL A 265 12.87 1.06 13.95
CA VAL A 265 11.59 0.52 13.49
C VAL A 265 10.62 1.67 13.33
N GLU A 266 10.05 1.79 12.14
CA GLU A 266 8.96 2.72 11.90
C GLU A 266 7.63 2.06 12.30
N ILE A 267 6.92 2.74 13.19
CA ILE A 267 5.61 2.37 13.69
C ILE A 267 4.67 3.53 13.40
N PRO A 268 3.55 3.30 12.68
CA PRO A 268 2.55 4.33 12.46
C PRO A 268 2.10 4.95 13.78
N GLY A 269 2.07 6.29 13.85
CA GLY A 269 2.02 7.07 15.10
C GLY A 269 0.79 6.89 15.99
N THR A 270 -0.14 6.02 15.62
CA THR A 270 -1.37 5.70 16.35
C THR A 270 -1.41 4.24 16.83
N ALA A 271 -0.36 3.44 16.60
CA ALA A 271 -0.35 2.04 17.04
C ALA A 271 0.26 1.87 18.43
N THR A 272 -0.29 0.95 19.23
CA THR A 272 0.35 0.43 20.42
C THR A 272 1.41 -0.59 20.03
N LEU A 273 2.52 -0.56 20.78
CA LEU A 273 3.71 -1.36 20.53
C LEU A 273 3.95 -2.28 21.73
N GLN A 274 3.94 -3.59 21.49
CA GLN A 274 4.49 -4.60 22.40
C GLN A 274 5.77 -5.17 21.80
N LYS A 275 6.71 -5.56 22.66
CA LYS A 275 8.03 -6.02 22.23
C LYS A 275 8.55 -7.11 23.16
N GLU A 276 9.26 -8.07 22.59
CA GLU A 276 9.91 -9.16 23.31
C GLU A 276 11.26 -9.48 22.67
N PHE A 277 12.31 -9.67 23.46
CA PHE A 277 13.61 -10.10 22.96
C PHE A 277 13.93 -11.52 23.41
N LEU A 278 13.92 -12.45 22.46
CA LEU A 278 14.32 -13.83 22.64
C LEU A 278 15.84 -13.96 22.52
N LYS A 279 16.56 -13.56 23.58
CA LYS A 279 18.04 -13.50 23.62
C LYS A 279 18.74 -14.75 23.10
N LYS A 280 18.28 -15.95 23.51
CA LYS A 280 18.86 -17.23 23.07
C LYS A 280 18.74 -17.49 21.57
N GLN A 281 17.76 -16.89 20.92
CA GLN A 281 17.49 -17.04 19.48
C GLN A 281 18.00 -15.84 18.68
N GLY A 282 18.45 -14.77 19.34
CA GLY A 282 18.82 -13.51 18.70
C GLY A 282 17.65 -12.81 18.02
N GLN A 283 16.41 -13.07 18.46
CA GLN A 283 15.19 -12.57 17.81
C GLN A 283 14.52 -11.48 18.63
N PHE A 284 14.17 -10.38 17.98
CA PHE A 284 13.36 -9.30 18.55
C PHE A 284 11.97 -9.31 17.91
N ILE A 285 10.97 -9.60 18.72
CA ILE A 285 9.58 -9.67 18.32
C ILE A 285 8.93 -8.33 18.61
N ILE A 286 8.27 -7.78 17.59
CA ILE A 286 7.52 -6.54 17.66
C ILE A 286 6.08 -6.85 17.31
N THR A 287 5.17 -6.56 18.22
CA THR A 287 3.72 -6.68 18.01
C THR A 287 3.13 -5.28 17.96
N ILE A 288 2.59 -4.92 16.81
CA ILE A 288 1.96 -3.63 16.55
C ILE A 288 0.45 -3.86 16.51
N GLN A 289 -0.28 -3.11 17.33
CA GLN A 289 -1.73 -3.13 17.38
C GLN A 289 -2.25 -1.71 17.12
N GLN A 290 -3.06 -1.50 16.09
CA GLN A 290 -3.59 -0.16 15.81
C GLN A 290 -4.49 0.33 16.97
N SER A 291 -4.36 1.59 17.38
CA SER A 291 -5.28 2.17 18.38
C SER A 291 -6.66 2.39 17.78
N SER A 292 -7.70 2.11 18.56
CA SER A 292 -9.10 2.45 18.27
C SER A 292 -9.35 3.97 18.22
N ASP A 293 -8.40 4.80 18.64
CA ASP A 293 -8.56 6.27 18.64
C ASP A 293 -8.68 6.88 17.23
N ILE A 294 -8.16 6.20 16.19
CA ILE A 294 -8.42 6.59 14.79
C ILE A 294 -9.92 6.46 14.46
N GLU A 295 -10.57 5.38 14.91
CA GLU A 295 -12.00 5.16 14.68
C GLU A 295 -12.84 6.24 15.39
N ASN A 296 -12.40 6.71 16.57
CA ASN A 296 -13.07 7.76 17.33
C ASN A 296 -12.96 9.16 16.69
N GLN A 297 -11.87 9.46 15.99
CA GLN A 297 -11.69 10.72 15.26
C GLN A 297 -12.38 10.73 13.87
N LEU A 298 -12.65 9.56 13.31
CA LEU A 298 -13.29 9.38 11.99
C LEU A 298 -14.82 9.33 12.02
N GLY A 299 -15.44 9.59 13.17
CA GLY A 299 -16.90 9.63 13.32
C GLY A 299 -17.45 8.26 13.71
N LYS A 300 -18.06 8.22 14.90
CA LYS A 300 -18.63 7.03 15.54
C LYS A 300 -19.41 6.12 14.58
N ILE A 301 -19.09 4.83 14.64
CA ILE A 301 -20.09 3.76 14.56
C ILE A 301 -20.01 3.01 15.89
N GLU A 302 -21.17 2.75 16.48
CA GLU A 302 -21.32 1.98 17.72
C GLU A 302 -20.56 0.65 17.65
N GLU A 303 -19.85 0.31 18.74
CA GLU A 303 -19.10 -0.95 18.93
C GLU A 303 -18.49 -1.53 17.65
N SER A 304 -17.36 -0.95 17.20
CA SER A 304 -16.49 -1.60 16.21
C SER A 304 -16.13 -3.00 16.72
N THR A 305 -16.71 -4.02 16.10
CA THR A 305 -16.32 -5.43 16.31
C THR A 305 -15.14 -5.82 15.43
N ARG A 306 -14.49 -4.84 14.75
CA ARG A 306 -13.24 -5.11 14.03
C ARG A 306 -12.24 -5.67 15.03
N LYS A 307 -11.71 -6.85 14.73
CA LYS A 307 -10.49 -7.30 15.41
C LYS A 307 -9.44 -6.26 15.04
N LEU A 308 -8.97 -5.49 16.02
CA LEU A 308 -7.83 -4.61 15.82
C LEU A 308 -6.70 -5.46 15.22
N ASP A 309 -6.29 -5.14 13.99
CA ASP A 309 -5.28 -5.91 13.30
C ASP A 309 -4.00 -5.88 14.13
N THR A 310 -3.65 -7.06 14.64
CA THR A 310 -2.44 -7.28 15.41
C THR A 310 -1.43 -7.90 14.47
N LYS A 311 -0.35 -7.15 14.20
CA LYS A 311 0.73 -7.61 13.33
C LYS A 311 1.96 -7.89 14.17
N GLN A 312 2.52 -9.08 13.99
CA GLN A 312 3.72 -9.52 14.67
C GLN A 312 4.87 -9.62 13.67
N TYR A 313 5.99 -9.00 14.01
CA TYR A 313 7.22 -9.01 13.24
C TYR A 313 8.33 -9.65 14.07
N THR A 314 8.95 -10.70 13.53
CA THR A 314 10.12 -11.34 14.15
C THR A 314 11.37 -10.87 13.40
N ILE A 315 12.22 -10.10 14.08
CA ILE A 315 13.42 -9.48 13.51
C ILE A 315 14.65 -10.17 14.06
N GLN A 316 15.52 -10.68 13.19
CA GLN A 316 16.79 -11.29 13.60
C GLN A 316 17.81 -10.20 13.92
N ILE A 317 18.17 -10.04 15.20
CA ILE A 317 19.14 -9.04 15.68
C ILE A 317 20.56 -9.54 15.56
N CYS A 318 20.80 -10.84 15.78
CA CYS A 318 22.14 -11.40 15.84
C CYS A 318 22.17 -12.87 15.45
N ASN A 319 23.33 -13.39 15.06
CA ASN A 319 23.50 -14.80 14.71
C ASN A 319 23.53 -15.69 15.96
N GLN A 320 23.38 -17.01 15.79
CA GLN A 320 23.36 -18.00 16.90
C GLN A 320 24.58 -17.94 17.86
N ASN A 321 25.69 -17.33 17.42
CA ASN A 321 26.94 -17.22 18.18
C ASN A 321 27.20 -15.82 18.75
N GLU A 322 26.27 -14.89 18.59
CA GLU A 322 26.36 -13.53 19.10
C GLU A 322 25.36 -13.34 20.23
N LEU A 323 25.80 -12.77 21.35
CA LEU A 323 24.94 -12.45 22.47
C LEU A 323 24.87 -10.94 22.65
N TRP A 324 23.64 -10.46 22.59
CA TRP A 324 23.30 -9.06 22.75
C TRP A 324 22.29 -8.93 23.88
N ASP A 325 22.32 -7.81 24.58
CA ASP A 325 21.35 -7.46 25.61
C ASP A 325 20.54 -6.25 25.19
N TYR A 326 19.22 -6.44 25.11
CA TYR A 326 18.28 -5.36 24.82
C TYR A 326 18.18 -4.40 26.01
N GLN A 327 18.48 -3.13 25.77
CA GLN A 327 18.46 -2.04 26.74
C GLN A 327 17.12 -1.30 26.67
N ASN A 328 16.16 -1.72 27.49
CA ASN A 328 14.79 -1.18 27.48
C ASN A 328 14.74 0.31 27.91
N ASP A 329 15.64 0.72 28.79
CA ASP A 329 15.81 2.09 29.28
C ASP A 329 16.38 3.06 28.23
N LYS A 330 17.12 2.53 27.25
CA LYS A 330 17.67 3.30 26.12
C LYS A 330 16.73 3.36 24.90
N GLN A 331 15.49 2.90 25.05
CA GLN A 331 14.51 3.05 23.98
C GLN A 331 14.15 4.53 23.80
N GLU A 332 14.19 5.00 22.56
CA GLU A 332 13.84 6.38 22.21
C GLU A 332 12.76 6.38 21.11
N ASN A 333 11.73 7.22 21.27
CA ASN A 333 10.85 7.60 20.16
C ASN A 333 11.45 8.86 19.53
N LEU A 334 11.92 8.73 18.29
CA LEU A 334 12.70 9.73 17.59
C LEU A 334 11.84 10.76 16.83
N ASN A 335 10.52 10.78 17.10
CA ASN A 335 9.49 11.49 16.33
C ASN A 335 9.21 10.85 14.95
N ASN A 336 8.09 11.24 14.34
CA ASN A 336 7.59 10.67 13.07
C ASN A 336 7.31 9.16 13.10
N GLY A 337 7.04 8.59 14.27
CA GLY A 337 6.75 7.15 14.41
C GLY A 337 7.98 6.25 14.39
N ILE A 338 9.21 6.78 14.42
CA ILE A 338 10.42 5.94 14.45
C ILE A 338 10.81 5.63 15.90
N TYR A 339 10.90 4.34 16.20
CA TYR A 339 11.37 3.81 17.48
C TYR A 339 12.78 3.28 17.34
N LYS A 340 13.64 3.65 18.27
CA LYS A 340 15.00 3.14 18.41
C LYS A 340 15.08 2.19 19.58
N PHE A 341 15.50 0.96 19.30
CA PHE A 341 15.82 -0.06 20.28
C PHE A 341 17.33 -0.28 20.30
N VAL A 342 17.92 -0.29 21.49
CA VAL A 342 19.37 -0.40 21.66
C VAL A 342 19.72 -1.78 22.22
N PHE A 343 20.72 -2.41 21.62
CA PHE A 343 21.29 -3.67 22.06
C PHE A 343 22.77 -3.45 22.37
N THR A 344 23.27 -4.01 23.46
CA THR A 344 24.70 -3.96 23.83
C THR A 344 25.29 -5.35 23.77
N GLU A 345 26.52 -5.47 23.29
CA GLU A 345 27.23 -6.75 23.27
C GLU A 345 27.38 -7.32 24.69
N ASP A 346 26.87 -8.53 24.92
CA ASP A 346 27.03 -9.23 26.19
C ASP A 346 28.34 -10.02 26.19
N LYS A 347 29.24 -9.65 27.11
CA LYS A 347 30.57 -10.28 27.25
C LYS A 347 30.54 -11.53 28.15
N TYR A 348 29.42 -11.87 28.77
CA TYR A 348 29.32 -12.94 29.77
C TYR A 348 28.89 -14.31 29.20
N TYR A 349 29.45 -14.72 28.07
CA TYR A 349 29.46 -16.13 27.67
C TYR A 349 30.89 -16.67 27.65
N ILE A 350 31.32 -17.12 28.82
CA ILE A 350 32.39 -18.11 28.89
C ILE A 350 31.78 -19.39 28.33
N LYS A 351 32.30 -19.87 27.19
CA LYS A 351 32.04 -21.21 26.68
C LYS A 351 32.08 -22.22 27.84
N GLN A 352 30.95 -22.87 28.13
CA GLN A 352 30.97 -24.17 28.80
C GLN A 352 31.07 -25.25 27.72
#